data_AF-A0A429NAI7-F1
#
_entry.id   AF-A0A429NAI7-F1
#
_cell.length_a   1.000
_cell.length_b   1.000
_cell.length_c   1.000
_cell.angle_alpha   90.00
_cell.angle_beta   90.00
_cell.angle_gamma   90.00
#
_symmetry.space_group_name_H-M   'P 1'
#
loop_
_entity.id
_entity.type
_entity.pdbx_description
1 polymer ?
#
loop_
_entity_poly.entity_id
_entity_poly.type
_entity_poly.pdbx_seq_one_letter_code
_entity_poly.pdbx_strand_id
1 'polypeptide(L)'
;MAGSSPGRPPRRRRPPLRGATSPAGVRLSGAPLLPRASASRDGTPHTRWHVHRAPSRVPPPVSVKARLFCIARSTDPGAASGGLGCGRVRAEGAGAADERRRVEQGTGAASGADPVGAALDRGRRCVAWLTGHADWVFAGSLALHVLVLAVHPPTPLDLRVYREGAPHVLTGGLYDYALHTKPPIPVLPFTYPPFAALLFLPLSPLPWTVLLALWQMLSIAALVVLAAGALGLLTPRPGGRTRDLALLWAAAGLWTAPVRHTLDQGQVNLLLGAAVLGGLALCRGAAARGTAVGLASSVKLTPAVAGLYLLVTRQWRAAVWAVGTGIATVVLAWCVAPHESVRYWTELVVDTHRVGPVWTMRNQSLRGALTRLLGPDVIASPLWWAALAGVTLVAAWALCSCVRRSDALGALVAVELYGLLMCPISWGHHWIWCVPAMIWLAHGPGRGYTLSRVTLALWALVTVTRLVPRLTGVEDGLSRHDPYPALLAWPGTVYAVCAVLTLLALARAAGGRRRLAVPAA
;
A
#
# COMPACT_ATOMS: atom_id res chain seq x y z
N MET A 1 75.91 -51.57 11.24
CA MET A 1 75.89 -51.27 9.79
C MET A 1 74.45 -51.47 9.33
N ALA A 2 73.73 -50.40 8.96
CA ALA A 2 73.34 -50.04 7.58
C ALA A 2 72.29 -51.01 6.97
N GLY A 3 71.12 -50.61 6.43
CA GLY A 3 70.40 -49.31 6.35
C GLY A 3 68.87 -49.58 6.40
N SER A 4 67.93 -48.78 5.87
CA SER A 4 67.91 -47.43 5.24
C SER A 4 66.49 -46.82 5.35
N SER A 5 66.18 -45.68 4.71
CA SER A 5 64.93 -44.91 4.91
C SER A 5 63.97 -44.86 3.69
N PRO A 6 62.65 -44.68 3.90
CA PRO A 6 61.72 -44.12 2.92
C PRO A 6 61.50 -42.59 3.09
N GLY A 7 61.11 -41.89 2.01
CA GLY A 7 61.16 -40.43 1.89
C GLY A 7 59.88 -39.63 2.26
N ARG A 8 60.04 -38.29 2.33
CA ARG A 8 58.97 -37.29 2.55
C ARG A 8 58.65 -36.48 1.27
N PRO A 9 57.40 -36.03 1.06
CA PRO A 9 57.05 -35.04 0.03
C PRO A 9 57.35 -33.58 0.44
N PRO A 10 57.47 -32.62 -0.51
CA PRO A 10 58.06 -31.31 -0.27
C PRO A 10 57.09 -30.18 0.15
N ARG A 11 57.59 -29.22 0.94
CA ARG A 11 56.91 -27.94 1.25
C ARG A 11 57.23 -26.87 0.19
N ARG A 12 56.21 -26.13 -0.29
CA ARG A 12 56.41 -24.94 -1.14
C ARG A 12 56.88 -23.72 -0.31
N ARG A 13 57.82 -22.93 -0.86
CA ARG A 13 58.40 -21.73 -0.25
C ARG A 13 57.73 -20.43 -0.75
N ARG A 14 57.78 -19.36 0.06
CA ARG A 14 57.46 -17.97 -0.32
C ARG A 14 58.64 -17.30 -1.05
N PRO A 15 58.41 -16.31 -1.94
CA PRO A 15 59.44 -15.41 -2.45
C PRO A 15 59.74 -14.22 -1.49
N PRO A 16 60.83 -13.45 -1.69
CA PRO A 16 61.47 -12.64 -0.64
C PRO A 16 61.22 -11.11 -0.69
N LEU A 17 61.67 -10.42 0.37
CA LEU A 17 61.72 -8.96 0.52
C LEU A 17 63.14 -8.39 0.31
N ARG A 18 63.26 -7.32 -0.49
CA ARG A 18 64.29 -6.26 -0.55
C ARG A 18 63.64 -5.07 -1.29
N GLY A 19 63.99 -3.78 -1.12
CA GLY A 19 64.92 -3.08 -0.24
C GLY A 19 64.92 -1.58 -0.63
N ALA A 20 65.02 -0.68 0.34
CA ALA A 20 64.67 0.76 0.23
C ALA A 20 65.44 1.63 -0.79
N THR A 21 64.76 2.70 -1.26
CA THR A 21 65.31 4.07 -1.38
C THR A 21 64.21 5.11 -1.14
N SER A 22 64.59 6.32 -0.68
CA SER A 22 63.73 7.49 -0.47
C SER A 22 64.47 8.74 -0.98
N PRO A 23 63.75 9.81 -1.36
CA PRO A 23 64.03 11.08 -0.69
C PRO A 23 62.80 11.99 -0.45
N ALA A 24 62.92 12.84 0.58
CA ALA A 24 62.25 14.13 0.83
C ALA A 24 60.71 14.30 0.64
N GLY A 25 59.97 15.01 1.50
CA GLY A 25 60.33 15.71 2.72
C GLY A 25 59.68 17.09 2.86
N VAL A 26 58.48 17.17 3.46
CA VAL A 26 57.91 18.41 4.04
C VAL A 26 57.18 18.05 5.34
N ARG A 27 57.48 18.77 6.42
CA ARG A 27 56.75 18.70 7.71
C ARG A 27 55.69 19.80 7.76
N LEU A 28 54.54 19.54 8.37
CA LEU A 28 53.83 20.55 9.17
C LEU A 28 53.31 19.92 10.47
N SER A 29 53.30 20.74 11.52
CA SER A 29 53.02 20.39 12.91
C SER A 29 51.60 20.81 13.32
N GLY A 30 51.08 20.27 14.43
CA GLY A 30 49.94 20.87 15.13
C GLY A 30 48.80 19.90 15.47
N ALA A 31 48.92 19.20 16.59
CA ALA A 31 47.78 18.57 17.27
C ALA A 31 47.39 19.43 18.49
N PRO A 32 46.14 19.91 18.61
CA PRO A 32 45.69 20.59 19.81
C PRO A 32 45.15 19.58 20.85
N LEU A 33 45.80 19.56 22.01
CA LEU A 33 45.25 18.99 23.24
C LEU A 33 44.08 19.86 23.71
N LEU A 34 42.96 19.23 24.12
CA LEU A 34 41.90 19.90 24.88
C LEU A 34 41.98 19.50 26.37
N PRO A 35 41.88 20.44 27.32
CA PRO A 35 42.16 20.19 28.72
C PRO A 35 40.98 19.56 29.48
N ARG A 36 41.30 18.77 30.52
CA ARG A 36 40.38 18.49 31.62
C ARG A 36 40.21 19.75 32.47
N ALA A 37 38.98 20.07 32.87
CA ALA A 37 38.68 21.00 33.94
C ALA A 37 37.73 20.35 34.96
N SER A 38 37.94 20.66 36.23
CA SER A 38 37.28 20.06 37.40
C SER A 38 35.99 20.77 37.80
N ALA A 39 35.20 20.13 38.67
CA ALA A 39 33.93 20.65 39.18
C ALA A 39 34.07 21.89 40.08
N SER A 40 33.02 22.71 40.08
CA SER A 40 32.63 23.57 41.21
C SER A 40 31.10 23.55 41.37
N ARG A 41 30.62 23.83 42.59
CA ARG A 41 29.20 23.90 42.95
C ARG A 41 28.70 25.33 42.81
N ASP A 42 27.38 25.48 42.59
CA ASP A 42 26.43 26.31 43.37
C ASP A 42 25.27 26.87 42.49
N GLY A 43 24.14 27.23 43.12
CA GLY A 43 23.19 28.19 42.53
C GLY A 43 21.92 27.66 41.85
N THR A 44 21.02 27.06 42.64
CA THR A 44 19.55 26.98 42.39
C THR A 44 18.91 28.35 42.02
N PRO A 45 17.77 28.45 41.28
CA PRO A 45 16.51 27.81 41.72
C PRO A 45 15.55 27.20 40.69
N HIS A 46 14.73 26.29 41.22
CA HIS A 46 13.61 25.63 40.57
C HIS A 46 12.38 26.55 40.42
N THR A 47 11.75 26.56 39.24
CA THR A 47 10.36 26.97 39.07
C THR A 47 9.42 25.76 39.22
N ARG A 48 8.83 25.60 40.41
CA ARG A 48 7.73 24.65 40.64
C ARG A 48 6.43 25.24 40.07
N TRP A 49 5.82 24.56 39.10
CA TRP A 49 4.43 24.83 38.74
C TRP A 49 3.49 24.07 39.68
N HIS A 50 2.89 24.80 40.62
CA HIS A 50 1.75 24.31 41.40
C HIS A 50 0.50 24.30 40.51
N VAL A 51 -0.20 23.16 40.43
CA VAL A 51 -1.55 23.09 39.88
C VAL A 51 -2.50 22.62 40.98
N HIS A 52 -3.46 23.48 41.32
CA HIS A 52 -4.49 23.19 42.32
C HIS A 52 -5.44 22.07 41.87
N ARG A 53 -5.86 21.22 42.83
CA ARG A 53 -7.05 20.36 42.72
C ARG A 53 -8.21 21.00 43.51
N ALA A 54 -9.32 21.29 42.84
CA ALA A 54 -10.69 21.39 43.39
C ALA A 54 -11.70 21.40 42.21
N PRO A 55 -13.04 21.24 42.38
CA PRO A 55 -13.65 19.97 42.02
C PRO A 55 -14.78 20.04 40.97
N SER A 56 -15.08 18.87 40.41
CA SER A 56 -16.34 18.40 39.77
C SER A 56 -17.47 19.40 39.44
N ARG A 57 -17.92 19.38 38.17
CA ARG A 57 -19.34 19.50 37.80
C ARG A 57 -19.63 18.81 36.47
N VAL A 58 -20.59 17.88 36.47
CA VAL A 58 -21.07 17.13 35.30
C VAL A 58 -22.45 17.67 34.88
N PRO A 59 -22.69 18.01 33.61
CA PRO A 59 -24.03 18.26 33.09
C PRO A 59 -24.68 16.96 32.56
N PRO A 60 -26.02 16.80 32.70
CA PRO A 60 -26.74 15.57 32.31
C PRO A 60 -27.06 15.50 30.80
N PRO A 61 -27.44 14.31 30.27
CA PRO A 61 -27.69 14.12 28.85
C PRO A 61 -29.05 14.69 28.40
N VAL A 62 -29.07 15.39 27.27
CA VAL A 62 -30.30 15.85 26.62
C VAL A 62 -30.94 14.71 25.82
N SER A 63 -32.14 14.30 26.23
CA SER A 63 -32.95 13.35 25.46
C SER A 63 -33.59 14.02 24.24
N VAL A 64 -33.41 13.44 23.05
CA VAL A 64 -34.22 13.78 21.86
C VAL A 64 -35.18 12.63 21.60
N LYS A 65 -36.44 12.83 21.98
CA LYS A 65 -37.52 11.86 21.77
C LYS A 65 -37.76 11.66 20.26
N ALA A 66 -38.00 10.41 19.88
CA ALA A 66 -38.56 10.08 18.57
C ALA A 66 -39.92 10.76 18.38
N ARG A 67 -40.23 11.16 17.13
CA ARG A 67 -41.61 11.40 16.69
C ARG A 67 -41.95 10.38 15.62
N LEU A 68 -42.94 9.55 15.91
CA LEU A 68 -43.67 8.80 14.89
C LEU A 68 -44.41 9.80 13.99
N PHE A 69 -44.58 9.44 12.73
CA PHE A 69 -45.72 9.87 11.94
C PHE A 69 -46.30 8.64 11.24
N CYS A 70 -47.57 8.35 11.54
CA CYS A 70 -48.43 7.41 10.81
C CYS A 70 -49.63 8.19 10.26
N ILE A 71 -50.53 7.50 9.54
CA ILE A 71 -51.75 8.00 8.89
C ILE A 71 -51.44 8.63 7.51
N ALA A 72 -52.13 8.32 6.39
CA ALA A 72 -53.34 7.50 6.18
C ALA A 72 -53.21 6.52 4.98
N ARG A 73 -54.15 5.56 4.90
CA ARG A 73 -54.55 4.84 3.69
C ARG A 73 -55.82 5.46 3.10
N SER A 74 -55.98 5.42 1.78
CA SER A 74 -57.28 5.46 1.06
C SER A 74 -57.02 4.97 -0.37
N THR A 75 -57.32 3.72 -0.74
CA THR A 75 -58.62 3.20 -1.24
C THR A 75 -59.05 3.80 -2.59
N ASP A 76 -58.98 2.98 -3.64
CA ASP A 76 -59.67 3.18 -4.92
C ASP A 76 -61.20 3.23 -4.73
N PRO A 77 -61.93 3.80 -5.71
CA PRO A 77 -62.81 2.92 -6.47
C PRO A 77 -62.94 3.24 -7.98
N GLY A 78 -62.97 2.18 -8.80
CA GLY A 78 -64.10 1.86 -9.69
C GLY A 78 -64.55 2.79 -10.82
N ALA A 79 -64.27 2.33 -12.06
CA ALA A 79 -65.23 2.09 -13.15
C ALA A 79 -65.70 3.22 -14.12
N ALA A 80 -65.95 2.77 -15.37
CA ALA A 80 -66.79 3.37 -16.43
C ALA A 80 -66.32 4.69 -17.08
N SER A 81 -66.62 5.03 -18.35
CA SER A 81 -67.11 4.25 -19.53
C SER A 81 -67.12 5.15 -20.79
N GLY A 82 -67.05 4.57 -21.99
CA GLY A 82 -67.27 5.26 -23.28
C GLY A 82 -66.04 5.98 -23.85
N GLY A 83 -65.87 6.14 -25.16
CA GLY A 83 -66.75 5.80 -26.29
C GLY A 83 -66.80 6.96 -27.28
N LEU A 84 -66.86 6.66 -28.59
CA LEU A 84 -66.82 7.59 -29.74
C LEU A 84 -65.40 8.15 -30.05
N GLY A 85 -64.98 8.34 -31.31
CA GLY A 85 -65.60 7.93 -32.57
C GLY A 85 -65.47 8.96 -33.70
N CYS A 86 -64.91 8.53 -34.84
CA CYS A 86 -64.93 9.22 -36.16
C CYS A 86 -64.09 10.51 -36.31
N GLY A 87 -63.73 10.85 -37.57
CA GLY A 87 -62.98 12.07 -37.91
C GLY A 87 -61.99 12.00 -39.08
N ARG A 88 -62.28 11.23 -40.15
CA ARG A 88 -61.43 11.17 -41.34
C ARG A 88 -61.79 12.30 -42.32
N VAL A 89 -60.90 13.25 -42.54
CA VAL A 89 -61.06 14.29 -43.59
C VAL A 89 -59.90 14.23 -44.58
N ARG A 90 -60.23 14.03 -45.85
CA ARG A 90 -59.36 14.27 -47.00
C ARG A 90 -59.49 15.74 -47.39
N ALA A 91 -58.38 16.39 -47.72
CA ALA A 91 -58.37 17.59 -48.54
C ALA A 91 -57.30 17.39 -49.62
N GLU A 92 -57.68 17.60 -50.88
CA GLU A 92 -56.78 17.53 -52.03
C GLU A 92 -56.05 18.86 -52.21
N GLY A 93 -54.85 18.81 -52.77
CA GLY A 93 -53.98 19.98 -52.96
C GLY A 93 -52.76 19.61 -53.80
N ALA A 94 -52.97 19.41 -55.10
CA ALA A 94 -51.89 19.16 -56.04
C ALA A 94 -51.13 20.46 -56.37
N GLY A 95 -49.83 20.34 -56.70
CA GLY A 95 -49.07 21.44 -57.32
C GLY A 95 -47.91 22.04 -56.51
N ALA A 96 -46.98 21.23 -56.01
CA ALA A 96 -45.66 21.70 -55.53
C ALA A 96 -44.59 20.59 -55.50
N ALA A 97 -44.52 19.75 -56.55
CA ALA A 97 -43.78 18.49 -56.52
C ALA A 97 -42.84 18.24 -57.71
N ASP A 98 -42.08 19.25 -58.17
CA ASP A 98 -40.97 18.99 -59.13
C ASP A 98 -39.73 19.90 -59.02
N GLU A 99 -39.57 20.69 -57.95
CA GLU A 99 -38.41 21.61 -57.81
C GLU A 99 -37.58 21.44 -56.53
N ARG A 100 -37.95 20.47 -55.67
CA ARG A 100 -37.16 20.08 -54.48
C ARG A 100 -36.60 18.65 -54.59
N ARG A 101 -36.27 18.21 -55.81
CA ARG A 101 -35.70 16.86 -56.07
C ARG A 101 -34.45 16.83 -56.93
N ARG A 102 -33.78 17.98 -57.14
CA ARG A 102 -32.53 18.10 -57.91
C ARG A 102 -31.38 18.86 -57.20
N VAL A 103 -31.43 18.95 -55.86
CA VAL A 103 -30.32 19.51 -55.05
C VAL A 103 -29.74 18.51 -54.04
N GLU A 104 -30.46 17.41 -53.72
CA GLU A 104 -29.98 16.36 -52.80
C GLU A 104 -29.16 15.23 -53.47
N GLN A 105 -28.84 15.37 -54.77
CA GLN A 105 -27.96 14.45 -55.50
C GLN A 105 -26.72 15.21 -56.02
N GLY A 106 -25.97 15.82 -55.10
CA GLY A 106 -24.88 16.74 -55.47
C GLY A 106 -23.75 16.91 -54.46
N THR A 107 -23.79 16.27 -53.29
CA THR A 107 -22.63 16.20 -52.39
C THR A 107 -22.50 14.79 -51.82
N GLY A 108 -21.51 14.06 -52.34
CA GLY A 108 -20.94 12.92 -51.64
C GLY A 108 -20.21 13.41 -50.40
N ALA A 109 -20.96 13.72 -49.35
CA ALA A 109 -20.40 13.98 -48.03
C ALA A 109 -19.76 12.68 -47.55
N ALA A 110 -18.46 12.54 -47.83
CA ALA A 110 -17.63 11.50 -47.24
C ALA A 110 -17.91 11.51 -45.73
N SER A 111 -18.39 10.38 -45.21
CA SER A 111 -18.67 10.25 -43.78
C SER A 111 -17.36 10.40 -43.03
N GLY A 112 -17.08 11.63 -42.58
CA GLY A 112 -15.93 11.95 -41.75
C GLY A 112 -16.04 11.12 -40.49
N ALA A 113 -15.37 9.97 -40.48
CA ALA A 113 -15.49 8.98 -39.42
C ALA A 113 -15.06 9.66 -38.12
N ASP A 114 -16.01 9.85 -37.19
CA ASP A 114 -15.76 10.54 -35.93
C ASP A 114 -14.53 9.90 -35.26
N PRO A 115 -13.40 10.62 -35.18
CA PRO A 115 -12.15 10.04 -34.71
C PRO A 115 -12.24 9.71 -33.21
N VAL A 116 -13.13 10.40 -32.48
CA VAL A 116 -13.41 10.13 -31.06
C VAL A 116 -14.24 8.85 -30.93
N GLY A 117 -15.35 8.72 -31.67
CA GLY A 117 -16.15 7.50 -31.75
C GLY A 117 -15.31 6.27 -32.12
N ALA A 118 -14.52 6.36 -33.20
CA ALA A 118 -13.65 5.28 -33.65
C ALA A 118 -12.57 4.91 -32.61
N ALA A 119 -12.04 5.88 -31.85
CA ALA A 119 -11.12 5.63 -30.74
C ALA A 119 -11.82 4.93 -29.56
N LEU A 120 -13.02 5.36 -29.19
CA LEU A 120 -13.82 4.74 -28.13
C LEU A 120 -14.20 3.30 -28.47
N ASP A 121 -14.57 3.01 -29.72
CA ASP A 121 -14.92 1.65 -30.15
C ASP A 121 -13.71 0.72 -30.29
N ARG A 122 -12.54 1.25 -30.65
CA ARG A 122 -11.27 0.50 -30.51
C ARG A 122 -10.99 0.17 -29.05
N GLY A 123 -11.16 1.14 -28.14
CA GLY A 123 -11.00 0.94 -26.70
C GLY A 123 -11.95 -0.13 -26.13
N ARG A 124 -13.25 -0.08 -26.50
CA ARG A 124 -14.25 -1.08 -26.09
C ARG A 124 -13.90 -2.49 -26.59
N ARG A 125 -13.49 -2.62 -27.85
CA ARG A 125 -13.06 -3.91 -28.44
C ARG A 125 -11.80 -4.45 -27.75
N CYS A 126 -10.82 -3.60 -27.47
CA CYS A 126 -9.61 -3.98 -26.73
C CYS A 126 -9.96 -4.51 -25.32
N VAL A 127 -10.79 -3.78 -24.56
CA VAL A 127 -11.24 -4.24 -23.22
C VAL A 127 -12.01 -5.55 -23.31
N ALA A 128 -12.90 -5.71 -24.30
CA ALA A 128 -13.64 -6.96 -24.50
C ALA A 128 -12.71 -8.14 -24.81
N TRP A 129 -11.74 -7.94 -25.71
CA TRP A 129 -10.74 -8.95 -26.05
C TRP A 129 -9.89 -9.33 -24.84
N LEU A 130 -9.36 -8.36 -24.09
CA LEU A 130 -8.58 -8.58 -22.88
C LEU A 130 -9.37 -9.36 -21.83
N THR A 131 -10.65 -9.02 -21.59
CA THR A 131 -11.48 -9.76 -20.63
C THR A 131 -11.79 -11.19 -21.11
N GLY A 132 -11.99 -11.39 -22.42
CA GLY A 132 -12.20 -12.73 -22.99
C GLY A 132 -10.95 -13.62 -22.99
N HIS A 133 -9.75 -13.05 -22.83
CA HIS A 133 -8.47 -13.76 -22.81
C HIS A 133 -7.68 -13.53 -21.50
N ALA A 134 -8.37 -13.19 -20.40
CA ALA A 134 -7.72 -12.79 -19.16
C ALA A 134 -6.77 -13.85 -18.59
N ASP A 135 -7.12 -15.14 -18.73
CA ASP A 135 -6.26 -16.27 -18.39
C ASP A 135 -4.93 -16.26 -19.16
N TRP A 136 -4.98 -16.05 -20.48
CA TRP A 136 -3.80 -15.96 -21.35
C TRP A 136 -2.96 -14.71 -21.07
N VAL A 137 -3.59 -13.57 -20.80
CA VAL A 137 -2.88 -12.34 -20.42
C VAL A 137 -2.16 -12.51 -19.08
N PHE A 138 -2.79 -13.15 -18.10
CA PHE A 138 -2.16 -13.46 -16.82
C PHE A 138 -1.04 -14.50 -16.97
N ALA A 139 -1.26 -15.59 -17.73
CA ALA A 139 -0.24 -16.60 -18.00
C ALA A 139 0.98 -16.01 -18.73
N GLY A 140 0.78 -15.15 -19.73
CA GLY A 140 1.85 -14.45 -20.43
C GLY A 140 2.63 -13.48 -19.52
N SER A 141 1.93 -12.75 -18.65
CA SER A 141 2.56 -11.89 -17.63
C SER A 141 3.40 -12.70 -16.64
N LEU A 142 2.89 -13.86 -16.19
CA LEU A 142 3.61 -14.78 -15.32
C LEU A 142 4.83 -15.41 -16.01
N ALA A 143 4.70 -15.85 -17.27
CA ALA A 143 5.81 -16.39 -18.05
C ALA A 143 6.93 -15.34 -18.25
N LEU A 144 6.57 -14.08 -18.54
CA LEU A 144 7.53 -12.99 -18.63
C LEU A 144 8.20 -12.68 -17.28
N HIS A 145 7.48 -12.78 -16.17
CA HIS A 145 8.06 -12.66 -14.82
C HIS A 145 9.03 -13.80 -14.51
N VAL A 146 8.69 -15.05 -14.84
CA VAL A 146 9.59 -16.21 -14.69
C VAL A 146 10.85 -16.05 -15.56
N LEU A 147 10.70 -15.58 -16.80
CA LEU A 147 11.84 -15.26 -17.67
C LEU A 147 12.73 -14.16 -17.06
N VAL A 148 12.13 -13.10 -16.51
CA VAL A 148 12.86 -12.06 -15.76
C VAL A 148 13.65 -12.66 -14.60
N LEU A 149 13.05 -13.55 -13.79
CA LEU A 149 13.74 -14.19 -12.66
C LEU A 149 14.89 -15.10 -13.12
N ALA A 150 14.76 -15.76 -14.28
CA ALA A 150 15.80 -16.60 -14.84
C ALA A 150 17.01 -15.80 -15.35
N VAL A 151 16.76 -14.66 -16.01
CA VAL A 151 17.83 -13.78 -16.55
C VAL A 151 18.40 -12.85 -15.48
N HIS A 152 17.60 -12.43 -14.51
CA HIS A 152 17.99 -11.53 -13.41
C HIS A 152 17.53 -12.12 -12.05
N PRO A 153 18.24 -13.12 -11.51
CA PRO A 153 17.87 -13.73 -10.23
C PRO A 153 17.85 -12.69 -9.09
N PRO A 154 16.74 -12.55 -8.35
CA PRO A 154 16.66 -11.62 -7.24
C PRO A 154 17.54 -12.09 -6.08
N THR A 155 17.99 -11.14 -5.26
CA THR A 155 18.58 -11.41 -3.95
C THR A 155 17.59 -10.92 -2.87
N PRO A 156 16.60 -11.75 -2.47
CA PRO A 156 15.54 -11.31 -1.58
C PRO A 156 16.02 -11.25 -0.13
N LEU A 157 16.56 -10.08 0.24
CA LEU A 157 17.19 -9.82 1.54
C LEU A 157 16.21 -9.96 2.71
N ASP A 158 14.97 -9.50 2.55
CA ASP A 158 13.98 -9.57 3.62
C ASP A 158 13.53 -11.01 3.90
N LEU A 159 13.37 -11.83 2.86
CA LEU A 159 13.10 -13.27 3.02
C LEU A 159 14.28 -14.01 3.70
N ARG A 160 15.52 -13.56 3.47
CA ARG A 160 16.68 -14.05 4.24
C ARG A 160 16.57 -13.66 5.71
N VAL A 161 16.25 -12.40 6.03
CA VAL A 161 16.01 -11.95 7.42
C VAL A 161 14.91 -12.77 8.10
N TYR A 162 13.82 -13.09 7.39
CA TYR A 162 12.76 -13.94 7.93
C TYR A 162 13.26 -15.36 8.23
N ARG A 163 13.96 -15.99 7.28
CA ARG A 163 14.43 -17.38 7.37
C ARG A 163 15.56 -17.57 8.39
N GLU A 164 16.55 -16.69 8.37
CA GLU A 164 17.78 -16.76 9.17
C GLU A 164 17.57 -16.15 10.57
N GLY A 165 16.71 -15.13 10.70
CA GLY A 165 16.36 -14.52 11.98
C GLY A 165 15.42 -15.39 12.83
N ALA A 166 14.40 -16.02 12.23
CA ALA A 166 13.36 -16.72 12.96
C ALA A 166 13.82 -17.76 14.01
N PRO A 167 14.84 -18.62 13.77
CA PRO A 167 15.33 -19.57 14.79
C PRO A 167 15.73 -18.95 16.13
N HIS A 168 16.20 -17.69 16.12
CA HIS A 168 16.63 -16.96 17.31
C HIS A 168 15.48 -16.66 18.30
N VAL A 169 14.22 -16.83 17.89
CA VAL A 169 13.07 -16.79 18.81
C VAL A 169 13.09 -17.93 19.84
N LEU A 170 13.74 -19.06 19.54
CA LEU A 170 13.84 -20.21 20.44
C LEU A 170 15.12 -20.18 21.30
N THR A 171 16.19 -19.59 20.80
CA THR A 171 17.50 -19.55 21.48
C THR A 171 17.76 -18.25 22.24
N GLY A 172 16.92 -17.24 22.05
CA GLY A 172 17.21 -15.86 22.42
C GLY A 172 18.06 -15.13 21.37
N GLY A 173 18.11 -13.80 21.48
CA GLY A 173 18.88 -12.94 20.58
C GLY A 173 18.20 -12.62 19.25
N LEU A 174 16.87 -12.78 19.15
CA LEU A 174 16.08 -12.48 17.94
C LEU A 174 16.31 -11.04 17.46
N TYR A 175 16.42 -10.10 18.39
CA TYR A 175 16.65 -8.69 18.07
C TYR A 175 18.12 -8.27 18.01
N ASP A 176 19.05 -9.21 18.22
CA ASP A 176 20.49 -9.05 18.04
C ASP A 176 20.97 -9.67 16.71
N TYR A 177 20.13 -10.48 16.06
CA TYR A 177 20.34 -10.92 14.67
C TYR A 177 20.41 -9.73 13.70
N ALA A 178 21.46 -9.74 12.88
CA ALA A 178 21.71 -8.74 11.86
C ALA A 178 22.22 -9.38 10.57
N LEU A 179 21.49 -9.19 9.46
CA LEU A 179 21.96 -9.58 8.14
C LEU A 179 22.92 -8.52 7.59
N HIS A 180 24.20 -8.89 7.42
CA HIS A 180 25.19 -8.01 6.82
C HIS A 180 25.17 -8.08 5.29
N THR A 181 25.18 -6.92 4.65
CA THR A 181 25.06 -6.74 3.20
C THR A 181 26.05 -5.69 2.68
N LYS A 182 26.23 -5.65 1.35
CA LYS A 182 27.05 -4.60 0.70
C LYS A 182 26.30 -3.26 0.74
N PRO A 183 27.00 -2.11 0.66
CA PRO A 183 26.38 -0.80 0.42
C PRO A 183 25.38 -0.87 -0.76
N PRO A 184 24.25 -0.14 -0.71
CA PRO A 184 23.96 1.01 0.15
C PRO A 184 23.33 0.68 1.51
N ILE A 185 22.83 -0.55 1.72
CA ILE A 185 22.24 -0.99 3.00
C ILE A 185 23.24 -1.97 3.63
N PRO A 186 24.03 -1.59 4.64
CA PRO A 186 25.08 -2.46 5.17
C PRO A 186 24.57 -3.51 6.18
N VAL A 187 23.43 -3.26 6.82
CA VAL A 187 22.88 -4.09 7.90
C VAL A 187 21.34 -4.09 7.83
N LEU A 188 20.73 -5.27 7.97
CA LEU A 188 19.29 -5.48 8.05
C LEU A 188 18.93 -6.31 9.31
N PRO A 189 18.43 -5.68 10.39
CA PRO A 189 18.05 -6.39 11.62
C PRO A 189 16.63 -6.98 11.52
N PHE A 190 16.31 -7.92 12.43
CA PHE A 190 14.92 -8.36 12.60
C PHE A 190 14.08 -7.24 13.24
N THR A 191 12.98 -6.84 12.59
CA THR A 191 12.17 -5.65 12.97
C THR A 191 10.69 -5.96 13.24
N TYR A 192 10.30 -7.23 13.20
CA TYR A 192 8.91 -7.68 13.30
C TYR A 192 8.59 -8.14 14.74
N PRO A 193 7.31 -8.21 15.16
CA PRO A 193 6.92 -8.78 16.44
C PRO A 193 7.40 -10.23 16.59
N PRO A 194 7.59 -10.76 17.82
CA PRO A 194 8.13 -12.11 18.00
C PRO A 194 7.20 -13.21 17.46
N PHE A 195 5.88 -12.96 17.40
CA PHE A 195 4.93 -13.83 16.71
C PHE A 195 5.27 -14.03 15.22
N ALA A 196 5.80 -13.02 14.53
CA ALA A 196 6.24 -13.15 13.15
C ALA A 196 7.41 -14.13 13.01
N ALA A 197 8.35 -14.13 13.98
CA ALA A 197 9.43 -15.10 14.00
C ALA A 197 8.90 -16.54 14.19
N LEU A 198 7.91 -16.75 15.06
CA LEU A 198 7.23 -18.05 15.19
C LEU A 198 6.54 -18.48 13.88
N LEU A 199 5.91 -17.54 13.16
CA LEU A 199 5.27 -17.83 11.87
C LEU A 199 6.29 -18.14 10.76
N PHE A 200 7.46 -17.52 10.78
CA PHE A 200 8.54 -17.75 9.81
C PHE A 200 9.46 -18.92 10.17
N LEU A 201 9.44 -19.41 11.42
CA LEU A 201 10.28 -20.51 11.89
C LEU A 201 10.17 -21.79 11.01
N PRO A 202 8.98 -22.24 10.55
CA PRO A 202 8.85 -23.39 9.65
C PRO A 202 9.51 -23.21 8.27
N LEU A 203 9.87 -21.97 7.90
CA LEU A 203 10.58 -21.66 6.66
C LEU A 203 12.09 -21.84 6.77
N SER A 204 12.63 -21.81 8.00
CA SER A 204 14.07 -21.90 8.25
C SER A 204 14.74 -23.18 7.72
N PRO A 205 14.19 -24.41 7.89
CA PRO A 205 14.82 -25.63 7.39
C PRO A 205 14.66 -25.83 5.88
N LEU A 206 13.79 -25.09 5.20
CA LEU A 206 13.51 -25.31 3.77
C LEU A 206 14.77 -25.03 2.92
N PRO A 207 15.06 -25.85 1.90
CA PRO A 207 16.09 -25.54 0.91
C PRO A 207 15.80 -24.20 0.24
N TRP A 208 16.83 -23.37 0.04
CA TRP A 208 16.66 -21.98 -0.39
C TRP A 208 15.83 -21.84 -1.69
N THR A 209 16.12 -22.66 -2.71
CA THR A 209 15.39 -22.67 -3.98
C THR A 209 13.90 -23.05 -3.83
N VAL A 210 13.60 -23.96 -2.90
CA VAL A 210 12.21 -24.37 -2.60
C VAL A 210 11.48 -23.23 -1.89
N LEU A 211 12.10 -22.61 -0.88
CA LEU A 211 11.54 -21.44 -0.21
C LEU A 211 11.29 -20.29 -1.19
N LEU A 212 12.24 -19.98 -2.08
CA LEU A 212 12.09 -18.96 -3.11
C LEU A 212 10.88 -19.24 -4.03
N ALA A 213 10.77 -20.46 -4.55
CA ALA A 213 9.68 -20.84 -5.44
C ALA A 213 8.32 -20.74 -4.72
N LEU A 214 8.20 -21.31 -3.51
CA LEU A 214 6.99 -21.25 -2.70
C LEU A 214 6.60 -19.80 -2.37
N TRP A 215 7.56 -18.96 -1.97
CA TRP A 215 7.29 -17.58 -1.58
C TRP A 215 6.85 -16.71 -2.76
N GLN A 216 7.45 -16.90 -3.94
CA GLN A 216 7.02 -16.22 -5.17
C GLN A 216 5.61 -16.66 -5.57
N MET A 217 5.31 -17.97 -5.55
CA MET A 217 3.97 -18.49 -5.86
C MET A 217 2.91 -17.95 -4.89
N LEU A 218 3.16 -17.99 -3.58
CA LEU A 218 2.26 -17.46 -2.56
C LEU A 218 2.05 -15.95 -2.70
N SER A 219 3.10 -15.19 -2.99
CA SER A 219 3.01 -13.73 -3.18
C SER A 219 2.22 -13.35 -4.43
N ILE A 220 2.35 -14.10 -5.52
CA ILE A 220 1.57 -13.90 -6.76
C ILE A 220 0.11 -14.34 -6.56
N ALA A 221 -0.14 -15.45 -5.88
CA ALA A 221 -1.50 -15.86 -5.51
C ALA A 221 -2.16 -14.81 -4.59
N ALA A 222 -1.42 -14.24 -3.65
CA ALA A 222 -1.89 -13.16 -2.80
C ALA A 222 -2.22 -11.88 -3.61
N LEU A 223 -1.43 -11.53 -4.64
CA LEU A 223 -1.79 -10.44 -5.56
C LEU A 223 -3.13 -10.69 -6.28
N VAL A 224 -3.41 -11.93 -6.70
CA VAL A 224 -4.70 -12.31 -7.30
C VAL A 224 -5.84 -12.19 -6.28
N VAL A 225 -5.66 -12.68 -5.04
CA VAL A 225 -6.64 -12.54 -3.95
C VAL A 225 -6.89 -11.06 -3.63
N LEU A 226 -5.85 -10.23 -3.65
CA LEU A 226 -5.93 -8.80 -3.39
C LEU A 226 -6.72 -8.08 -4.51
N ALA A 227 -6.44 -8.37 -5.79
CA ALA A 227 -7.21 -7.83 -6.91
C ALA A 227 -8.68 -8.32 -6.90
N ALA A 228 -8.92 -9.61 -6.64
CA ALA A 228 -10.25 -10.19 -6.57
C ALA A 228 -11.06 -9.64 -5.39
N GLY A 229 -10.45 -9.49 -4.21
CA GLY A 229 -11.05 -8.90 -3.03
C GLY A 229 -11.43 -7.43 -3.24
N ALA A 230 -10.56 -6.65 -3.90
CA ALA A 230 -10.85 -5.27 -4.27
C ALA A 230 -12.11 -5.17 -5.16
N LEU A 231 -12.17 -5.97 -6.22
CA LEU A 231 -13.31 -6.00 -7.14
C LEU A 231 -14.58 -6.56 -6.47
N GLY A 232 -14.45 -7.52 -5.56
CA GLY A 232 -15.55 -8.04 -4.74
C GLY A 232 -16.17 -6.97 -3.85
N LEU A 233 -15.36 -6.09 -3.24
CA LEU A 233 -15.86 -4.94 -2.48
C LEU A 233 -16.48 -3.82 -3.35
N LEU A 234 -16.25 -3.82 -4.67
CA LEU A 234 -16.91 -2.92 -5.62
C LEU A 234 -18.19 -3.49 -6.25
N THR A 235 -18.30 -4.82 -6.36
CA THR A 235 -19.38 -5.49 -7.13
C THR A 235 -20.25 -6.36 -6.22
N PRO A 236 -21.48 -5.91 -5.85
CA PRO A 236 -22.36 -6.65 -4.93
C PRO A 236 -22.79 -8.05 -5.40
N ARG A 237 -22.61 -8.35 -6.69
CA ARG A 237 -22.81 -9.68 -7.30
C ARG A 237 -21.64 -9.95 -8.24
N PRO A 238 -20.53 -10.53 -7.75
CA PRO A 238 -19.40 -10.89 -8.61
C PRO A 238 -19.81 -12.03 -9.56
N GLY A 239 -19.38 -11.94 -10.82
CA GLY A 239 -19.59 -12.97 -11.84
C GLY A 239 -18.29 -13.28 -12.58
N GLY A 240 -18.34 -14.05 -13.69
CA GLY A 240 -17.14 -14.40 -14.47
C GLY A 240 -16.27 -13.19 -14.82
N ARG A 241 -16.89 -12.11 -15.31
CA ARG A 241 -16.22 -10.83 -15.58
C ARG A 241 -15.44 -10.23 -14.40
N THR A 242 -15.81 -10.53 -13.16
CA THR A 242 -15.07 -10.10 -11.95
C THR A 242 -13.78 -10.91 -11.78
N ARG A 243 -13.80 -12.22 -12.05
CA ARG A 243 -12.61 -13.09 -12.09
C ARG A 243 -11.65 -12.59 -13.18
N ASP A 244 -12.17 -12.35 -14.37
CA ASP A 244 -11.36 -11.97 -15.54
C ASP A 244 -10.69 -10.60 -15.30
N LEU A 245 -11.43 -9.64 -14.74
CA LEU A 245 -10.84 -8.36 -14.29
C LEU A 245 -9.81 -8.54 -13.17
N ALA A 246 -10.00 -9.46 -12.23
CA ALA A 246 -9.02 -9.73 -11.17
C ALA A 246 -7.71 -10.30 -11.74
N LEU A 247 -7.79 -11.20 -12.71
CA LEU A 247 -6.63 -11.73 -13.43
C LEU A 247 -5.90 -10.65 -14.23
N LEU A 248 -6.63 -9.77 -14.94
CA LEU A 248 -6.03 -8.62 -15.64
C LEU A 248 -5.35 -7.63 -14.68
N TRP A 249 -5.98 -7.34 -13.54
CA TRP A 249 -5.38 -6.46 -12.52
C TRP A 249 -4.19 -7.09 -11.81
N ALA A 250 -4.17 -8.40 -11.61
CA ALA A 250 -2.99 -9.11 -11.11
C ALA A 250 -1.87 -9.13 -12.17
N ALA A 251 -2.22 -9.38 -13.44
CA ALA A 251 -1.29 -9.38 -14.57
C ALA A 251 -0.58 -8.03 -14.73
N ALA A 252 -1.31 -6.91 -14.63
CA ALA A 252 -0.76 -5.57 -14.64
C ALA A 252 -0.07 -5.20 -13.31
N GLY A 253 -0.66 -5.60 -12.18
CA GLY A 253 -0.16 -5.36 -10.83
C GLY A 253 1.26 -5.90 -10.62
N LEU A 254 1.57 -7.06 -11.21
CA LEU A 254 2.88 -7.71 -11.19
C LEU A 254 4.03 -6.79 -11.64
N TRP A 255 3.74 -5.84 -12.55
CA TRP A 255 4.72 -4.90 -13.11
C TRP A 255 4.76 -3.55 -12.38
N THR A 256 3.89 -3.31 -11.41
CA THR A 256 3.93 -2.09 -10.59
C THR A 256 5.12 -2.14 -9.62
N ALA A 257 5.84 -1.03 -9.50
CA ALA A 257 7.04 -0.95 -8.67
C ALA A 257 6.87 -1.44 -7.21
N PRO A 258 5.77 -1.17 -6.47
CA PRO A 258 5.58 -1.69 -5.11
C PRO A 258 5.45 -3.22 -5.04
N VAL A 259 4.66 -3.82 -5.95
CA VAL A 259 4.46 -5.27 -6.03
C VAL A 259 5.76 -5.95 -6.47
N ARG A 260 6.41 -5.43 -7.51
CA ARG A 260 7.68 -5.98 -7.99
C ARG A 260 8.79 -5.87 -6.95
N HIS A 261 8.89 -4.74 -6.23
CA HIS A 261 9.83 -4.59 -5.13
C HIS A 261 9.51 -5.54 -3.94
N THR A 262 8.23 -5.86 -3.70
CA THR A 262 7.84 -6.89 -2.72
C THR A 262 8.38 -8.27 -3.12
N LEU A 263 8.23 -8.65 -4.40
CA LEU A 263 8.75 -9.92 -4.93
C LEU A 263 10.29 -9.95 -4.99
N ASP A 264 10.92 -8.87 -5.48
CA ASP A 264 12.38 -8.72 -5.58
C ASP A 264 13.08 -8.83 -4.21
N GLN A 265 12.40 -8.47 -3.11
CA GLN A 265 12.92 -8.59 -1.73
C GLN A 265 12.38 -9.80 -0.95
N GLY A 266 11.33 -10.46 -1.46
CA GLY A 266 10.62 -11.51 -0.73
C GLY A 266 9.87 -10.97 0.51
N GLN A 267 9.35 -9.76 0.45
CA GLN A 267 8.61 -9.13 1.55
C GLN A 267 7.23 -9.78 1.77
N VAL A 268 6.81 -9.86 3.04
CA VAL A 268 5.54 -10.47 3.45
C VAL A 268 4.29 -9.65 3.06
N ASN A 269 4.46 -8.39 2.65
CA ASN A 269 3.37 -7.42 2.51
C ASN A 269 2.20 -7.88 1.63
N LEU A 270 2.45 -8.54 0.49
CA LEU A 270 1.37 -9.04 -0.38
C LEU A 270 0.49 -10.06 0.35
N LEU A 271 1.10 -10.96 1.14
CA LEU A 271 0.39 -11.95 1.95
C LEU A 271 -0.48 -11.26 3.02
N LEU A 272 0.05 -10.21 3.68
CA LEU A 272 -0.70 -9.44 4.69
C LEU A 272 -1.85 -8.63 4.08
N GLY A 273 -1.60 -7.95 2.96
CA GLY A 273 -2.63 -7.19 2.24
C GLY A 273 -3.73 -8.09 1.70
N ALA A 274 -3.39 -9.28 1.20
CA ALA A 274 -4.35 -10.31 0.79
C ALA A 274 -5.12 -10.90 1.98
N ALA A 275 -4.48 -11.10 3.13
CA ALA A 275 -5.16 -11.54 4.35
C ALA A 275 -6.20 -10.50 4.81
N VAL A 276 -5.84 -9.22 4.90
CA VAL A 276 -6.77 -8.13 5.23
C VAL A 276 -7.89 -8.02 4.20
N LEU A 277 -7.54 -7.79 2.93
CA LEU A 277 -8.53 -7.47 1.90
C LEU A 277 -9.39 -8.70 1.54
N GLY A 278 -8.78 -9.88 1.43
CA GLY A 278 -9.48 -11.15 1.24
C GLY A 278 -10.34 -11.51 2.44
N GLY A 279 -9.86 -11.32 3.67
CA GLY A 279 -10.64 -11.51 4.89
C GLY A 279 -11.88 -10.59 4.95
N LEU A 280 -11.73 -9.32 4.55
CA LEU A 280 -12.83 -8.34 4.53
C LEU A 280 -13.78 -8.49 3.33
N ALA A 281 -13.34 -9.09 2.22
CA ALA A 281 -14.14 -9.26 1.00
C ALA A 281 -14.81 -10.63 0.88
N LEU A 282 -14.12 -11.71 1.28
CA LEU A 282 -14.49 -13.09 0.99
C LEU A 282 -15.06 -13.82 2.22
N CYS A 283 -14.57 -13.53 3.42
CA CYS A 283 -15.02 -14.23 4.61
C CYS A 283 -16.41 -13.77 5.08
N ARG A 284 -17.28 -14.75 5.37
CA ARG A 284 -18.60 -14.54 5.99
C ARG A 284 -18.45 -14.58 7.51
N GLY A 285 -19.08 -13.64 8.19
CA GLY A 285 -19.10 -13.56 9.66
C GLY A 285 -17.97 -12.73 10.28
N ALA A 286 -18.23 -12.19 11.47
CA ALA A 286 -17.34 -11.24 12.14
C ALA A 286 -16.02 -11.86 12.63
N ALA A 287 -16.04 -13.15 13.03
CA ALA A 287 -14.86 -13.84 13.55
C ALA A 287 -13.75 -13.93 12.52
N ALA A 288 -14.01 -14.55 11.36
CA ALA A 288 -13.02 -14.69 10.29
C ALA A 288 -12.48 -13.34 9.78
N ARG A 289 -13.36 -12.34 9.61
CA ARG A 289 -12.98 -10.97 9.22
C ARG A 289 -12.03 -10.32 10.23
N GLY A 290 -12.36 -10.42 11.51
CA GLY A 290 -11.55 -9.89 12.60
C GLY A 290 -10.21 -10.62 12.73
N THR A 291 -10.23 -11.95 12.77
CA THR A 291 -9.02 -12.79 12.86
C THR A 291 -8.06 -12.54 11.70
N ALA A 292 -8.54 -12.36 10.47
CA ALA A 292 -7.68 -12.02 9.33
C ALA A 292 -6.93 -10.70 9.52
N VAL A 293 -7.63 -9.65 9.99
CA VAL A 293 -7.01 -8.35 10.34
C VAL A 293 -6.05 -8.49 11.53
N GLY A 294 -6.45 -9.20 12.58
CA GLY A 294 -5.65 -9.41 13.79
C GLY A 294 -4.36 -10.18 13.52
N LEU A 295 -4.42 -11.29 12.77
CA LEU A 295 -3.24 -12.05 12.35
C LEU A 295 -2.30 -11.19 11.50
N ALA A 296 -2.81 -10.50 10.48
CA ALA A 296 -1.99 -9.63 9.63
C ALA A 296 -1.27 -8.54 10.45
N SER A 297 -1.96 -7.94 11.41
CA SER A 297 -1.45 -6.93 12.35
C SER A 297 -0.44 -7.49 13.37
N SER A 298 -0.52 -8.80 13.65
CA SER A 298 0.40 -9.50 14.56
C SER A 298 1.72 -9.87 13.89
N VAL A 299 1.70 -10.08 12.56
CA VAL A 299 2.92 -10.35 11.77
C VAL A 299 3.69 -9.05 11.52
N LYS A 300 3.01 -7.94 11.24
CA LYS A 300 3.60 -6.61 11.04
C LYS A 300 2.60 -5.60 11.56
N LEU A 301 3.02 -4.49 12.18
CA LEU A 301 2.06 -3.54 12.78
C LEU A 301 1.25 -2.72 11.77
N THR A 302 1.73 -2.55 10.53
CA THR A 302 1.10 -1.67 9.52
C THR A 302 -0.39 -1.98 9.24
N PRO A 303 -0.80 -3.26 9.04
CA PRO A 303 -2.21 -3.63 8.84
C PRO A 303 -3.14 -3.33 10.03
N ALA A 304 -2.63 -2.96 11.22
CA ALA A 304 -3.48 -2.57 12.35
C ALA A 304 -4.37 -1.36 12.02
N VAL A 305 -3.97 -0.54 11.05
CA VAL A 305 -4.78 0.58 10.55
C VAL A 305 -6.14 0.11 9.99
N ALA A 306 -6.24 -1.12 9.44
CA ALA A 306 -7.50 -1.73 9.01
C ALA A 306 -8.53 -1.89 10.15
N GLY A 307 -8.09 -1.85 11.42
CA GLY A 307 -8.98 -1.72 12.57
C GLY A 307 -9.88 -0.49 12.50
N LEU A 308 -9.37 0.65 11.98
CA LEU A 308 -10.18 1.86 11.77
C LEU A 308 -11.31 1.63 10.77
N TYR A 309 -11.07 0.85 9.71
CA TYR A 309 -12.13 0.46 8.77
C TYR A 309 -13.22 -0.34 9.48
N LEU A 310 -12.87 -1.31 10.34
CA LEU A 310 -13.85 -2.09 11.11
C LEU A 310 -14.66 -1.20 12.07
N LEU A 311 -14.01 -0.29 12.79
CA LEU A 311 -14.67 0.62 13.75
C LEU A 311 -15.63 1.58 13.04
N VAL A 312 -15.17 2.27 11.99
CA VAL A 312 -15.96 3.28 11.28
C VAL A 312 -17.12 2.66 10.48
N THR A 313 -16.94 1.44 9.96
CA THR A 313 -18.05 0.66 9.36
C THR A 313 -18.90 -0.09 10.40
N ARG A 314 -18.73 0.19 11.70
CA ARG A 314 -19.50 -0.37 12.83
C ARG A 314 -19.46 -1.90 12.93
N GLN A 315 -18.42 -2.53 12.43
CA GLN A 315 -18.17 -3.97 12.53
C GLN A 315 -17.57 -4.33 13.91
N TRP A 316 -18.21 -3.89 15.00
CA TRP A 316 -17.69 -3.98 16.37
C TRP A 316 -17.28 -5.41 16.77
N ARG A 317 -18.08 -6.41 16.40
CA ARG A 317 -17.75 -7.83 16.64
C ARG A 317 -16.43 -8.23 15.94
N ALA A 318 -16.20 -7.77 14.72
CA ALA A 318 -14.96 -8.08 14.00
C ALA A 318 -13.76 -7.31 14.59
N ALA A 319 -13.96 -6.08 15.07
CA ALA A 319 -12.93 -5.35 15.80
C ALA A 319 -12.51 -6.08 17.10
N VAL A 320 -13.48 -6.60 17.87
CA VAL A 320 -13.21 -7.44 19.06
C VAL A 320 -12.42 -8.70 18.67
N TRP A 321 -12.79 -9.39 17.58
CA TRP A 321 -12.02 -10.54 17.10
C TRP A 321 -10.61 -10.17 16.63
N ALA A 322 -10.41 -9.01 15.99
CA ALA A 322 -9.08 -8.55 15.60
C ALA A 322 -8.18 -8.27 16.82
N VAL A 323 -8.71 -7.59 17.84
CA VAL A 323 -8.00 -7.32 19.10
C VAL A 323 -7.74 -8.62 19.87
N GLY A 324 -8.74 -9.49 20.03
CA GLY A 324 -8.57 -10.78 20.71
C GLY A 324 -7.55 -11.69 20.02
N THR A 325 -7.53 -11.71 18.68
CA THR A 325 -6.49 -12.39 17.91
C THR A 325 -5.11 -11.79 18.17
N GLY A 326 -4.97 -10.46 18.17
CA GLY A 326 -3.71 -9.78 18.46
C GLY A 326 -3.19 -10.01 19.89
N ILE A 327 -4.10 -10.09 20.87
CA ILE A 327 -3.72 -10.46 22.25
C ILE A 327 -3.27 -11.93 22.30
N ALA A 328 -3.99 -12.84 21.63
CA ALA A 328 -3.64 -14.26 21.61
C ALA A 328 -2.27 -14.53 20.95
N THR A 329 -1.93 -13.84 19.87
CA THR A 329 -0.61 -13.95 19.22
C THR A 329 0.52 -13.37 20.08
N VAL A 330 0.28 -12.27 20.79
CA VAL A 330 1.23 -11.70 21.77
C VAL A 330 1.46 -12.64 22.95
N VAL A 331 0.39 -13.20 23.54
CA VAL A 331 0.50 -14.18 24.63
C VAL A 331 1.23 -15.44 24.17
N LEU A 332 0.88 -15.99 23.00
CA LEU A 332 1.57 -17.14 22.41
C LEU A 332 3.07 -16.87 22.23
N ALA A 333 3.43 -15.70 21.69
CA ALA A 333 4.82 -15.31 21.49
C ALA A 333 5.58 -15.09 22.80
N TRP A 334 4.93 -14.51 23.81
CA TRP A 334 5.49 -14.34 25.14
C TRP A 334 5.73 -15.68 25.85
N CYS A 335 4.82 -16.66 25.71
CA CYS A 335 5.01 -18.00 26.27
C CYS A 335 6.21 -18.76 25.67
N VAL A 336 6.60 -18.46 24.43
CA VAL A 336 7.78 -19.08 23.78
C VAL A 336 9.06 -18.27 23.99
N ALA A 337 8.97 -16.94 23.90
CA ALA A 337 10.11 -16.03 24.01
C ALA A 337 9.77 -14.83 24.92
N PRO A 338 9.76 -15.01 26.26
CA PRO A 338 9.34 -13.94 27.18
C PRO A 338 10.22 -12.70 27.10
N HIS A 339 11.55 -12.89 27.08
CA HIS A 339 12.54 -11.81 27.04
C HIS A 339 12.42 -10.97 25.75
N GLU A 340 12.46 -11.63 24.59
CA GLU A 340 12.31 -10.94 23.29
C GLU A 340 10.95 -10.24 23.19
N SER A 341 9.89 -10.83 23.74
CA SER A 341 8.56 -10.22 23.75
C SER A 341 8.49 -8.96 24.62
N VAL A 342 9.08 -8.98 25.81
CA VAL A 342 9.18 -7.76 26.65
C VAL A 342 9.97 -6.69 25.90
N ARG A 343 11.21 -7.00 25.49
CA ARG A 343 12.11 -6.10 24.75
C ARG A 343 11.41 -5.45 23.55
N TYR A 344 10.70 -6.24 22.73
CA TYR A 344 9.97 -5.72 21.58
C TYR A 344 8.92 -4.68 21.97
N TRP A 345 8.04 -5.00 22.93
CA TRP A 345 6.89 -4.16 23.27
C TRP A 345 7.24 -2.97 24.17
N THR A 346 8.35 -3.01 24.92
CA THR A 346 8.79 -1.89 25.78
C THR A 346 9.78 -0.95 25.11
N GLU A 347 10.68 -1.45 24.27
CA GLU A 347 11.80 -0.67 23.70
C GLU A 347 11.71 -0.56 22.18
N LEU A 348 11.63 -1.70 21.49
CA LEU A 348 11.95 -1.74 20.04
C LEU A 348 10.80 -1.28 19.15
N VAL A 349 9.56 -1.33 19.63
CA VAL A 349 8.37 -0.86 18.90
C VAL A 349 8.32 0.67 18.77
N VAL A 350 8.95 1.40 19.69
CA VAL A 350 9.01 2.88 19.66
C VAL A 350 10.30 3.42 19.05
N ASP A 351 11.39 2.66 19.08
CA ASP A 351 12.62 3.02 18.36
C ASP A 351 12.45 2.88 16.84
N THR A 352 12.13 3.99 16.17
CA THR A 352 12.05 4.02 14.71
C THR A 352 13.41 4.07 14.00
N HIS A 353 14.51 4.37 14.72
CA HIS A 353 15.83 4.54 14.11
C HIS A 353 16.48 3.19 13.74
N ARG A 354 16.19 2.10 14.47
CA ARG A 354 16.63 0.73 14.11
C ARG A 354 16.17 0.25 12.72
N VAL A 355 15.11 0.85 12.17
CA VAL A 355 14.48 0.38 10.94
C VAL A 355 15.18 0.95 9.69
N GLY A 356 15.70 2.17 9.78
CA GLY A 356 16.46 2.83 8.71
C GLY A 356 16.36 4.36 8.75
N PRO A 357 17.15 5.07 7.93
CA PRO A 357 17.11 6.53 7.87
C PRO A 357 15.73 7.02 7.39
N VAL A 358 15.22 8.09 7.98
CA VAL A 358 13.90 8.64 7.64
C VAL A 358 13.90 9.32 6.26
N TRP A 359 15.01 9.94 5.87
CA TRP A 359 15.10 10.79 4.68
C TRP A 359 15.22 10.02 3.35
N THR A 360 15.71 8.77 3.33
CA THR A 360 15.96 8.01 2.08
C THR A 360 14.75 7.98 1.16
N MET A 361 14.99 8.08 -0.14
CA MET A 361 14.03 7.91 -1.24
C MET A 361 13.15 6.67 -1.06
N ARG A 362 13.68 5.60 -0.45
CA ARG A 362 12.94 4.37 -0.13
C ARG A 362 11.74 4.64 0.78
N ASN A 363 11.84 5.59 1.70
CA ASN A 363 10.76 5.99 2.61
C ASN A 363 9.81 6.97 1.91
N GLN A 364 8.65 6.47 1.52
CA GLN A 364 7.60 7.22 0.82
C GLN A 364 6.49 7.72 1.76
N SER A 365 6.68 7.69 3.08
CA SER A 365 5.75 8.31 4.04
C SER A 365 5.71 9.84 3.91
N LEU A 366 4.72 10.49 4.55
CA LEU A 366 4.67 11.95 4.63
C LEU A 366 5.91 12.52 5.34
N ARG A 367 6.41 11.83 6.40
CA ARG A 367 7.61 12.25 7.14
C ARG A 367 8.83 12.21 6.24
N GLY A 368 9.05 11.09 5.52
CA GLY A 368 10.18 10.96 4.58
C GLY A 368 10.11 11.99 3.45
N ALA A 369 8.93 12.20 2.86
CA ALA A 369 8.71 13.18 1.81
C ALA A 369 9.03 14.62 2.26
N LEU A 370 8.59 15.01 3.45
CA LEU A 370 8.85 16.35 4.00
C LEU A 370 10.30 16.52 4.47
N THR A 371 10.93 15.51 5.07
CA THR A 371 12.36 15.55 5.42
C THR A 371 13.22 15.78 4.18
N ARG A 372 12.96 15.09 3.05
CA ARG A 372 13.68 15.36 1.78
C ARG A 372 13.51 16.79 1.25
N LEU A 373 12.37 17.43 1.50
CA LEU A 373 12.08 18.78 1.01
C LEU A 373 12.57 19.90 1.93
N LEU A 374 12.60 19.66 3.25
CA LEU A 374 12.78 20.70 4.27
C LEU A 374 14.08 20.58 5.06
N GLY A 375 14.85 19.50 4.90
CA GLY A 375 16.13 19.28 5.57
C GLY A 375 16.01 18.32 6.77
N PRO A 376 16.48 18.69 7.98
CA PRO A 376 16.52 17.77 9.12
C PRO A 376 15.12 17.26 9.53
N ASP A 377 15.10 16.16 10.29
CA ASP A 377 13.88 15.40 10.62
C ASP A 377 12.72 16.27 11.07
N VAL A 378 11.67 16.31 10.25
CA VAL A 378 10.62 17.33 10.36
C VAL A 378 9.71 17.17 11.58
N ILE A 379 9.84 16.13 12.41
CA ILE A 379 8.96 15.91 13.58
C ILE A 379 8.90 17.12 14.52
N ALA A 380 10.01 17.85 14.68
CA ALA A 380 10.06 19.07 15.50
C ALA A 380 9.49 20.32 14.79
N SER A 381 9.26 20.25 13.48
CA SER A 381 8.76 21.38 12.68
C SER A 381 7.24 21.52 12.80
N PRO A 382 6.71 22.74 13.01
CA PRO A 382 5.27 23.01 12.91
C PRO A 382 4.67 22.60 11.55
N LEU A 383 5.48 22.62 10.48
CA LEU A 383 5.04 22.22 9.13
C LEU A 383 4.69 20.73 9.04
N TRP A 384 5.38 19.86 9.79
CA TRP A 384 5.03 18.44 9.88
C TRP A 384 3.63 18.26 10.47
N TRP A 385 3.36 18.90 11.60
CA TRP A 385 2.06 18.82 12.27
C TRP A 385 0.93 19.43 11.45
N ALA A 386 1.18 20.55 10.77
CA ALA A 386 0.22 21.15 9.84
C ALA A 386 -0.08 20.25 8.63
N ALA A 387 0.95 19.66 8.02
CA ALA A 387 0.79 18.74 6.89
C ALA A 387 0.08 17.43 7.30
N LEU A 388 0.44 16.87 8.46
CA LEU A 388 -0.21 15.68 9.02
C LEU A 388 -1.68 15.97 9.31
N ALA A 389 -1.99 17.09 9.97
CA ALA A 389 -3.38 17.51 10.21
C ALA A 389 -4.18 17.67 8.91
N GLY A 390 -3.60 18.32 7.89
CA GLY A 390 -4.22 18.46 6.57
C GLY A 390 -4.51 17.10 5.90
N VAL A 391 -3.55 16.18 5.91
CA VAL A 391 -3.72 14.81 5.41
C VAL A 391 -4.78 14.05 6.20
N THR A 392 -4.81 14.16 7.54
CA THR A 392 -5.82 13.55 8.40
C THR A 392 -7.22 14.08 8.11
N LEU A 393 -7.38 15.39 7.90
CA LEU A 393 -8.66 15.99 7.53
C LEU A 393 -9.15 15.51 6.16
N VAL A 394 -8.25 15.43 5.17
CA VAL A 394 -8.57 14.90 3.83
C VAL A 394 -8.92 13.40 3.88
N ALA A 395 -8.19 12.61 4.67
CA ALA A 395 -8.48 11.19 4.88
C ALA A 395 -9.81 10.97 5.62
N ALA A 396 -10.11 11.76 6.66
CA ALA A 396 -11.38 11.73 7.37
C ALA A 396 -12.55 12.12 6.44
N TRP A 397 -12.38 13.17 5.63
CA TRP A 397 -13.40 13.56 4.63
C TRP A 397 -13.63 12.45 3.59
N ALA A 398 -12.56 11.84 3.07
CA ALA A 398 -12.61 10.70 2.16
C ALA A 398 -13.37 9.51 2.76
N LEU A 399 -12.99 9.12 3.98
CA LEU A 399 -13.59 8.00 4.71
C LEU A 399 -15.07 8.26 5.02
N CYS A 400 -15.42 9.45 5.55
CA CYS A 400 -16.81 9.84 5.79
C CYS A 400 -17.63 9.93 4.49
N SER A 401 -17.04 10.33 3.36
CA SER A 401 -17.68 10.26 2.03
C SER A 401 -17.92 8.82 1.58
N CYS A 402 -16.96 7.90 1.78
CA CYS A 402 -17.12 6.50 1.39
C CYS A 402 -18.17 5.79 2.25
N VAL A 403 -18.16 5.99 3.56
CA VAL A 403 -19.10 5.38 4.51
C VAL A 403 -20.54 5.83 4.24
N ARG A 404 -20.77 7.13 4.00
CA ARG A 404 -22.09 7.66 3.59
C ARG A 404 -22.59 7.10 2.25
N ARG A 405 -21.69 6.59 1.40
CA ARG A 405 -22.01 5.97 0.10
C ARG A 405 -22.05 4.44 0.14
N SER A 406 -21.82 3.82 1.30
CA SER A 406 -21.59 2.37 1.44
C SER A 406 -20.47 1.83 0.53
N ASP A 407 -19.46 2.65 0.25
CA ASP A 407 -18.32 2.33 -0.62
C ASP A 407 -17.24 1.61 0.19
N ALA A 408 -17.37 0.29 0.29
CA ALA A 408 -16.52 -0.56 1.12
C ALA A 408 -15.04 -0.53 0.69
N LEU A 409 -14.77 -0.66 -0.62
CA LEU A 409 -13.39 -0.55 -1.12
C LEU A 409 -12.82 0.84 -0.88
N GLY A 410 -13.58 1.90 -1.18
CA GLY A 410 -13.12 3.26 -1.02
C GLY A 410 -12.79 3.61 0.44
N ALA A 411 -13.60 3.14 1.39
CA ALA A 411 -13.33 3.31 2.81
C ALA A 411 -12.05 2.58 3.26
N LEU A 412 -11.81 1.36 2.78
CA LEU A 412 -10.60 0.60 3.11
C LEU A 412 -9.35 1.22 2.46
N VAL A 413 -9.40 1.61 1.19
CA VAL A 413 -8.31 2.32 0.50
C VAL A 413 -7.99 3.64 1.20
N ALA A 414 -8.99 4.39 1.68
CA ALA A 414 -8.76 5.62 2.43
C ALA A 414 -7.98 5.37 3.73
N VAL A 415 -8.35 4.31 4.47
CA VAL A 415 -7.71 3.91 5.74
C VAL A 415 -6.26 3.44 5.52
N GLU A 416 -6.01 2.60 4.52
CA GLU A 416 -4.68 2.05 4.23
C GLU A 416 -3.72 3.12 3.69
N LEU A 417 -4.17 3.96 2.75
CA LEU A 417 -3.36 5.07 2.25
C LEU A 417 -3.07 6.11 3.35
N TYR A 418 -4.02 6.37 4.25
CA TYR A 418 -3.77 7.21 5.42
C TYR A 418 -2.72 6.59 6.35
N GLY A 419 -2.80 5.28 6.63
CA GLY A 419 -1.79 4.56 7.39
C GLY A 419 -0.39 4.68 6.79
N LEU A 420 -0.25 4.48 5.47
CA LEU A 420 1.01 4.64 4.76
C LEU A 420 1.56 6.08 4.79
N LEU A 421 0.71 7.10 4.74
CA LEU A 421 1.11 8.50 4.86
C LEU A 421 1.57 8.84 6.29
N MET A 422 0.81 8.40 7.31
CA MET A 422 1.06 8.70 8.73
C MET A 422 2.25 7.92 9.32
N CYS A 423 2.52 6.70 8.85
CA CYS A 423 3.62 5.88 9.36
C CYS A 423 4.96 6.64 9.34
N PRO A 424 5.81 6.52 10.39
CA PRO A 424 7.14 7.11 10.42
C PRO A 424 7.96 6.76 9.17
N ILE A 425 7.90 5.48 8.77
CA ILE A 425 8.57 4.92 7.61
C ILE A 425 7.59 4.04 6.82
N SER A 426 7.43 4.36 5.53
CA SER A 426 6.64 3.58 4.58
C SER A 426 7.48 3.26 3.36
N TRP A 427 8.20 2.12 3.42
CA TRP A 427 9.06 1.66 2.34
C TRP A 427 8.29 1.48 1.02
N GLY A 428 8.97 1.59 -0.12
CA GLY A 428 8.34 1.43 -1.45
C GLY A 428 7.50 0.15 -1.62
N HIS A 429 7.84 -0.95 -0.95
CA HIS A 429 7.10 -2.22 -0.98
C HIS A 429 5.89 -2.25 -0.02
N HIS A 430 5.69 -1.24 0.84
CA HIS A 430 4.45 -1.05 1.63
C HIS A 430 3.29 -0.58 0.74
N TRP A 431 3.60 0.03 -0.41
CA TRP A 431 2.64 0.69 -1.30
C TRP A 431 1.89 -0.27 -2.25
N ILE A 432 1.80 -1.57 -1.93
CA ILE A 432 0.98 -2.54 -2.67
C ILE A 432 -0.50 -2.13 -2.78
N TRP A 433 -0.97 -1.30 -1.84
CA TRP A 433 -2.30 -0.67 -1.85
C TRP A 433 -2.53 0.27 -3.04
N CYS A 434 -1.50 0.59 -3.85
CA CYS A 434 -1.68 1.25 -5.15
C CYS A 434 -2.56 0.43 -6.11
N VAL A 435 -2.52 -0.91 -6.06
CA VAL A 435 -3.35 -1.78 -6.90
C VAL A 435 -4.85 -1.61 -6.60
N PRO A 436 -5.34 -1.79 -5.35
CA PRO A 436 -6.74 -1.56 -5.01
C PRO A 436 -7.16 -0.09 -5.14
N ALA A 437 -6.23 0.86 -4.94
CA ALA A 437 -6.48 2.27 -5.25
C ALA A 437 -6.75 2.49 -6.75
N MET A 438 -5.92 1.93 -7.64
CA MET A 438 -6.12 2.00 -9.09
C MET A 438 -7.40 1.26 -9.53
N ILE A 439 -7.72 0.11 -8.93
CA ILE A 439 -8.99 -0.60 -9.13
C ILE A 439 -10.18 0.31 -8.79
N TRP A 440 -10.14 0.98 -7.63
CA TRP A 440 -11.19 1.92 -7.24
C TRP A 440 -11.28 3.13 -8.19
N LEU A 441 -10.14 3.71 -8.59
CA LEU A 441 -10.10 4.85 -9.50
C LEU A 441 -10.64 4.50 -10.92
N ALA A 442 -10.42 3.27 -11.38
CA ALA A 442 -10.86 2.79 -12.69
C ALA A 442 -12.32 2.31 -12.72
N HIS A 443 -12.80 1.68 -11.65
CA HIS A 443 -14.09 0.96 -11.64
C HIS A 443 -15.11 1.48 -10.60
N GLY A 444 -14.65 2.24 -9.61
CA GLY A 444 -15.48 2.75 -8.51
C GLY A 444 -16.37 3.96 -8.86
N PRO A 445 -17.15 4.46 -7.89
CA PRO A 445 -18.15 5.51 -8.13
C PRO A 445 -17.59 6.83 -8.67
N GLY A 446 -16.29 7.09 -8.50
CA GLY A 446 -15.60 8.28 -9.00
C GLY A 446 -15.03 8.17 -10.42
N ARG A 447 -15.04 7.00 -11.08
CA ARG A 447 -14.23 6.73 -12.28
C ARG A 447 -14.37 7.70 -13.47
N GLY A 448 -15.49 8.41 -13.57
CA GLY A 448 -15.73 9.41 -14.62
C GLY A 448 -15.04 10.77 -14.38
N TYR A 449 -14.72 11.11 -13.12
CA TYR A 449 -14.14 12.41 -12.80
C TYR A 449 -12.72 12.54 -13.35
N THR A 450 -12.37 13.74 -13.84
CA THR A 450 -11.02 14.05 -14.31
C THR A 450 -9.96 13.81 -13.24
N LEU A 451 -10.23 14.16 -11.98
CA LEU A 451 -9.35 13.87 -10.85
C LEU A 451 -9.04 12.36 -10.73
N SER A 452 -10.06 11.50 -10.82
CA SER A 452 -9.87 10.04 -10.77
C SER A 452 -9.05 9.51 -11.94
N ARG A 453 -9.31 10.00 -13.16
CA ARG A 453 -8.58 9.61 -14.37
C ARG A 453 -7.11 10.06 -14.35
N VAL A 454 -6.85 11.30 -13.93
CA VAL A 454 -5.49 11.84 -13.78
C VAL A 454 -4.74 11.11 -12.67
N THR A 455 -5.38 10.83 -11.53
CA THR A 455 -4.75 10.09 -10.41
C THR A 455 -4.43 8.64 -10.81
N LEU A 456 -5.31 7.98 -11.56
CA LEU A 456 -5.07 6.65 -12.12
C LEU A 456 -3.89 6.65 -13.10
N ALA A 457 -3.88 7.60 -14.03
CA ALA A 457 -2.79 7.75 -15.00
C ALA A 457 -1.45 8.05 -14.31
N LEU A 458 -1.45 8.88 -13.28
CA LEU A 458 -0.26 9.18 -12.47
C LEU A 458 0.23 7.93 -11.74
N TRP A 459 -0.65 7.22 -11.00
CA TRP A 459 -0.29 5.96 -10.33
C TRP A 459 0.31 4.94 -11.32
N ALA A 460 -0.31 4.75 -12.48
CA ALA A 460 0.17 3.84 -13.51
C ALA A 460 1.55 4.28 -14.03
N LEU A 461 1.71 5.57 -14.39
CA LEU A 461 2.97 6.14 -14.86
C LEU A 461 4.10 5.93 -13.85
N VAL A 462 3.89 6.29 -12.58
CA VAL A 462 4.96 6.33 -11.56
C VAL A 462 5.31 4.97 -10.96
N THR A 463 4.48 3.95 -11.20
CA THR A 463 4.74 2.57 -10.78
C THR A 463 5.23 1.68 -11.92
N VAL A 464 4.74 1.85 -13.16
CA VAL A 464 5.18 1.07 -14.33
C VAL A 464 6.50 1.61 -14.88
N THR A 465 6.62 2.94 -15.05
CA THR A 465 7.96 3.53 -15.00
C THR A 465 8.41 3.40 -13.55
N ARG A 466 9.48 2.66 -13.25
CA ARG A 466 9.91 2.37 -11.87
C ARG A 466 10.54 3.63 -11.24
N LEU A 467 9.78 4.71 -11.09
CA LEU A 467 10.30 6.05 -10.77
C LEU A 467 11.00 6.07 -9.41
N VAL A 468 10.30 5.69 -8.33
CA VAL A 468 10.90 5.62 -6.99
C VAL A 468 12.13 4.70 -6.96
N PRO A 469 12.09 3.45 -7.47
CA PRO A 469 13.31 2.62 -7.56
C PRO A 469 14.47 3.21 -8.38
N ARG A 470 14.19 3.95 -9.47
CA ARG A 470 15.23 4.63 -10.25
C ARG A 470 15.85 5.79 -9.47
N LEU A 471 15.03 6.59 -8.81
CA LEU A 471 15.50 7.67 -7.93
C LEU A 471 16.30 7.10 -6.74
N THR A 472 15.92 5.93 -6.23
CA THR A 472 16.69 5.20 -5.21
C THR A 472 18.06 4.79 -5.75
N GLY A 473 18.14 4.25 -6.97
CA GLY A 473 19.43 3.92 -7.61
C GLY A 473 20.33 5.14 -7.86
N VAL A 474 19.75 6.34 -8.05
CA VAL A 474 20.52 7.59 -8.11
C VAL A 474 20.98 8.02 -6.70
N GLU A 475 20.11 7.96 -5.69
CA GLU A 475 20.45 8.24 -4.29
C GLU A 475 21.60 7.35 -3.76
N ASP A 476 21.59 6.07 -4.15
CA ASP A 476 22.60 5.07 -3.75
C ASP A 476 23.99 5.37 -4.35
N GLY A 477 24.06 6.18 -5.41
CA GLY A 477 25.30 6.65 -6.02
C GLY A 477 25.82 7.98 -5.46
N LEU A 478 25.11 8.62 -4.51
CA LEU A 478 25.52 9.91 -3.95
C LEU A 478 26.51 9.73 -2.79
N SER A 479 27.64 10.44 -2.86
CA SER A 479 28.64 10.46 -1.80
C SER A 479 28.27 11.32 -0.58
N ARG A 480 27.26 12.20 -0.71
CA ARG A 480 26.73 13.07 0.35
C ARG A 480 25.23 13.29 0.14
N HIS A 481 24.48 13.36 1.25
CA HIS A 481 23.02 13.46 1.26
C HIS A 481 22.49 14.74 1.90
N ASP A 482 23.37 15.63 2.40
CA ASP A 482 23.02 16.86 3.11
C ASP A 482 23.59 18.12 2.41
N PRO A 483 22.76 19.12 2.07
CA PRO A 483 21.30 19.06 2.02
C PRO A 483 20.82 18.06 0.94
N TYR A 484 19.65 17.45 1.15
CA TYR A 484 19.12 16.47 0.21
C TYR A 484 18.87 17.12 -1.17
N PRO A 485 19.33 16.53 -2.30
CA PRO A 485 19.24 17.18 -3.59
C PRO A 485 17.79 17.49 -3.99
N ALA A 486 17.45 18.77 -4.13
CA ALA A 486 16.07 19.21 -4.40
C ALA A 486 15.46 18.59 -5.67
N LEU A 487 16.29 18.33 -6.70
CA LEU A 487 15.89 17.66 -7.94
C LEU A 487 15.48 16.19 -7.73
N LEU A 488 15.95 15.54 -6.66
CA LEU A 488 15.49 14.21 -6.24
C LEU A 488 14.34 14.31 -5.23
N ALA A 489 14.35 15.31 -4.35
CA ALA A 489 13.35 15.49 -3.30
C ALA A 489 11.92 15.54 -3.86
N TRP A 490 11.67 16.40 -4.84
CA TRP A 490 10.34 16.61 -5.43
C TRP A 490 9.77 15.35 -6.10
N PRO A 491 10.44 14.70 -7.08
CA PRO A 491 9.99 13.40 -7.61
C PRO A 491 9.89 12.31 -6.54
N GLY A 492 10.71 12.40 -5.49
CA GLY A 492 10.69 11.49 -4.35
C GLY A 492 9.50 11.63 -3.41
N THR A 493 8.56 12.55 -3.66
CA THR A 493 7.29 12.65 -2.92
C THR A 493 6.11 11.96 -3.61
N VAL A 494 6.35 11.38 -4.79
CA VAL A 494 5.27 11.07 -5.75
C VAL A 494 4.22 10.07 -5.25
N TYR A 495 4.58 9.07 -4.44
CA TYR A 495 3.57 8.16 -3.88
C TYR A 495 2.67 8.86 -2.85
N ALA A 496 3.22 9.76 -2.03
CA ALA A 496 2.44 10.57 -1.10
C ALA A 496 1.48 11.52 -1.86
N VAL A 497 1.93 12.13 -2.96
CA VAL A 497 1.08 12.92 -3.86
C VAL A 497 -0.05 12.07 -4.45
N CYS A 498 0.27 10.89 -5.01
CA CYS A 498 -0.75 9.98 -5.55
C CYS A 498 -1.76 9.54 -4.49
N ALA A 499 -1.31 9.31 -3.25
CA ALA A 499 -2.17 8.96 -2.12
C ALA A 499 -3.16 10.08 -1.78
N VAL A 500 -2.67 11.32 -1.60
CA VAL A 500 -3.52 12.50 -1.30
C VAL A 500 -4.51 12.76 -2.44
N LEU A 501 -4.07 12.67 -3.70
CA LEU A 501 -4.98 12.79 -4.86
C LEU A 501 -6.05 11.68 -4.87
N THR A 502 -5.71 10.46 -4.45
CA THR A 502 -6.67 9.35 -4.32
C THR A 502 -7.68 9.63 -3.20
N LEU A 503 -7.23 10.14 -2.05
CA LEU A 503 -8.13 10.56 -0.96
C LEU A 503 -9.07 11.68 -1.40
N LEU A 504 -8.57 12.68 -2.14
CA LEU A 504 -9.42 13.74 -2.71
C LEU A 504 -10.42 13.19 -3.74
N ALA A 505 -10.05 12.20 -4.55
CA ALA A 505 -10.96 11.53 -5.49
C ALA A 505 -12.06 10.74 -4.74
N LEU A 506 -11.69 10.00 -3.70
CA LEU A 506 -12.60 9.27 -2.80
C LEU A 506 -13.60 10.20 -2.08
N ALA A 507 -13.12 11.37 -1.68
CA ALA A 507 -13.91 12.39 -0.98
C ALA A 507 -14.92 13.10 -1.89
N ARG A 508 -14.51 13.42 -3.13
CA ARG A 508 -15.31 14.17 -4.11
C ARG A 508 -16.22 13.31 -5.00
N ALA A 509 -16.04 11.99 -5.03
CA ALA A 509 -16.91 11.11 -5.80
C ALA A 509 -18.36 11.20 -5.34
N ALA A 510 -19.24 11.73 -6.18
CA ALA A 510 -20.66 11.83 -5.83
C ALA A 510 -21.28 10.43 -5.73
N GLY A 511 -22.17 10.27 -4.75
CA GLY A 511 -23.04 9.10 -4.69
C GLY A 511 -24.02 9.15 -5.85
N GLY A 512 -23.72 8.44 -6.95
CA GLY A 512 -24.68 8.21 -8.01
C GLY A 512 -25.90 7.50 -7.43
N ARG A 513 -27.00 8.24 -7.25
CA ARG A 513 -28.31 7.68 -6.91
C ARG A 513 -28.81 6.83 -8.08
N ARG A 514 -28.28 5.61 -8.22
CA ARG A 514 -29.07 4.52 -8.82
C ARG A 514 -30.27 4.36 -7.91
N ARG A 515 -31.40 4.95 -8.31
CA ARG A 515 -32.71 4.57 -7.76
C ARG A 515 -32.77 3.06 -7.89
N LEU A 516 -32.77 2.37 -6.75
CA LEU A 516 -33.23 0.99 -6.73
C LEU A 516 -34.70 1.07 -7.11
N ALA A 517 -35.00 0.77 -8.37
CA ALA A 517 -36.34 0.42 -8.76
C ALA A 517 -36.66 -0.86 -7.99
N VAL A 518 -37.36 -0.70 -6.87
CA VAL A 518 -38.08 -1.80 -6.23
C VAL A 518 -39.07 -2.28 -7.29
N PRO A 519 -39.00 -3.54 -7.76
CA PRO A 519 -40.07 -4.10 -8.59
C PRO A 519 -41.38 -3.97 -7.81
N ALA A 520 -42.40 -3.39 -8.43
CA ALA A 520 -43.69 -3.25 -7.80
C ALA A 520 -44.43 -4.60 -7.83
N ALA A 521 -45.01 -4.97 -6.68
CA ALA A 521 -45.77 -6.19 -6.39
C ALA A 521 -44.97 -7.51 -6.49
#